data_AF-A0A0L7MBB1-F1
#
_entry.id   AF-A0A0L7MBB1-F1
#
_cell.length_a   1.000
_cell.length_b   1.000
_cell.length_c   1.000
_cell.angle_alpha   90.00
_cell.angle_beta   90.00
_cell.angle_gamma   90.00
#
_symmetry.space_group_name_H-M   'P 1'
#
loop_
_entity.id
_entity.type
_entity.pdbx_description
1 polymer ?
#
loop_
_entity_poly.entity_id
_entity_poly.type
_entity_poly.pdbx_seq_one_letter_code
_entity_poly.pdbx_strand_id
1 'polypeptide(L)'
;PAVSLFRMRPDNNESGYWSGPACEEYMALYDKAIAEKAIGKRRAMYTRMQQILQEEVPAIHPVGRRNLLIAKTHVQGLKNHSQAWSVRFDEVWKA
;
A
#
# COMPACT_ATOMS: atom_id res chain seq x y z
N PRO A 1 -8.49 7.24 5.68
CA PRO A 1 -7.78 5.99 6.04
C PRO A 1 -7.60 5.11 4.79
N ALA A 2 -6.36 4.78 4.43
CA ALA A 2 -6.06 3.96 3.27
C ALA A 2 -5.21 2.78 3.72
N VAL A 3 -5.89 1.73 4.21
CA VAL A 3 -5.25 0.47 4.56
C VAL A 3 -4.60 -0.10 3.30
N SER A 4 -3.43 -0.72 3.42
CA SER A 4 -2.81 -1.40 2.28
C SER A 4 -3.69 -2.60 1.87
N LEU A 5 -4.39 -2.48 0.74
CA LEU A 5 -5.29 -3.54 0.28
C LEU A 5 -4.55 -4.85 -0.01
N PHE A 6 -3.32 -4.78 -0.49
CA PHE A 6 -2.51 -6.00 -0.69
C PHE A 6 -2.20 -6.72 0.63
N ARG A 7 -1.90 -5.97 1.69
CA ARG A 7 -1.52 -6.55 2.99
C ARG A 7 -2.69 -7.21 3.71
N MET A 8 -3.92 -6.77 3.45
CA MET A 8 -5.11 -7.33 4.12
C MET A 8 -5.61 -8.65 3.54
N ARG A 9 -4.93 -9.20 2.52
CA ARG A 9 -5.19 -10.56 2.07
C ARG A 9 -4.91 -11.55 3.21
N PRO A 10 -5.77 -12.55 3.45
CA PRO A 10 -5.57 -13.53 4.52
C PRO A 10 -4.21 -14.23 4.47
N ASP A 11 -3.70 -14.55 3.28
CA ASP A 11 -2.38 -15.18 3.09
C ASP A 11 -1.21 -14.34 3.61
N ASN A 12 -1.41 -13.03 3.77
CA ASN A 12 -0.39 -12.06 4.16
C ASN A 12 -0.50 -11.62 5.64
N ASN A 13 -1.49 -12.14 6.39
CA ASN A 13 -1.73 -11.76 7.78
C ASN A 13 -1.18 -12.81 8.75
N GLU A 14 -0.23 -12.43 9.61
CA GLU A 14 0.27 -13.32 10.67
C GLU A 14 -0.75 -13.46 11.82
N SER A 15 -1.02 -14.71 12.21
CA SER A 15 -1.68 -15.15 13.46
C SER A 15 -3.16 -14.81 13.72
N GLY A 16 -3.85 -14.10 12.82
CA GLY A 16 -5.22 -13.61 13.09
C GLY A 16 -6.28 -13.87 12.01
N TYR A 17 -5.99 -14.69 10.99
CA TYR A 17 -6.79 -14.96 9.78
C TYR A 17 -8.20 -14.35 9.75
N TRP A 18 -8.30 -13.11 9.27
CA TRP A 18 -9.58 -12.51 8.93
C TRP A 18 -10.29 -13.40 7.90
N SER A 19 -11.51 -13.80 8.20
CA SER A 19 -12.29 -14.79 7.44
C SER A 19 -13.78 -14.48 7.56
N GLY A 20 -14.61 -15.16 6.77
CA GLY A 20 -16.06 -14.97 6.72
C GLY A 20 -16.53 -14.18 5.49
N PRO A 21 -17.85 -13.90 5.39
CA PRO A 21 -18.47 -13.40 4.16
C PRO A 21 -17.89 -12.08 3.65
N ALA A 22 -17.54 -11.17 4.56
CA ALA A 22 -16.94 -9.88 4.18
C ALA A 22 -15.51 -10.04 3.64
N CYS A 23 -14.75 -11.00 4.17
CA CYS A 23 -13.43 -11.35 3.65
C CYS A 23 -13.55 -11.99 2.25
N GLU A 24 -14.57 -12.82 2.01
CA GLU A 24 -14.86 -13.39 0.69
C GLU A 24 -15.25 -12.31 -0.33
N GLU A 25 -16.15 -11.38 0.03
CA GLU A 25 -16.49 -10.22 -0.80
C GLU A 25 -15.24 -9.40 -1.13
N TYR A 26 -14.40 -9.15 -0.12
CA TYR A 26 -13.16 -8.43 -0.26
C TYR A 26 -12.20 -9.09 -1.25
N MET A 27 -11.99 -10.40 -1.14
CA MET A 27 -11.10 -11.15 -2.05
C MET A 27 -11.66 -11.19 -3.48
N ALA A 28 -12.97 -11.36 -3.64
CA ALA A 28 -13.60 -11.31 -4.96
C ALA A 28 -13.48 -9.92 -5.61
N LEU A 29 -13.58 -8.84 -4.84
CA LEU A 29 -13.32 -7.48 -5.30
C LEU A 29 -11.84 -7.27 -5.64
N TYR A 30 -10.94 -7.83 -4.83
CA TYR A 30 -9.49 -7.76 -5.05
C TYR A 30 -9.11 -8.33 -6.42
N ASP A 31 -9.56 -9.55 -6.73
CA ASP A 31 -9.27 -10.22 -8.00
C ASP A 31 -9.84 -9.45 -9.20
N LYS A 32 -11.09 -8.97 -9.08
CA LYS A 32 -11.72 -8.13 -10.12
C LYS A 32 -10.97 -6.82 -10.33
N ALA A 33 -10.52 -6.17 -9.26
CA ALA A 33 -9.85 -4.89 -9.33
C ALA A 33 -8.46 -4.99 -9.99
N ILE A 34 -7.73 -6.08 -9.79
CA ILE A 34 -6.44 -6.33 -10.48
C ILE A 34 -6.63 -6.42 -11.99
N ALA A 35 -7.68 -7.10 -12.44
CA ALA A 35 -7.94 -7.30 -13.87
C ALA A 35 -8.61 -6.10 -14.56
N GLU A 36 -9.27 -5.22 -13.81
CA GLU A 36 -10.05 -4.10 -14.36
C GLU A 36 -9.17 -3.02 -15.00
N LYS A 37 -9.42 -2.70 -16.28
CA LYS A 37 -8.67 -1.67 -17.03
C LYS A 37 -9.24 -0.26 -16.83
N ALA A 38 -10.54 -0.13 -16.62
CA ALA A 38 -11.20 1.16 -16.45
C ALA A 38 -10.89 1.76 -15.08
N ILE A 39 -10.15 2.88 -15.07
CA ILE A 39 -9.66 3.54 -13.85
C ILE A 39 -10.81 3.86 -12.87
N GLY A 40 -11.94 4.39 -13.37
CA GLY A 40 -13.09 4.73 -12.54
C GLY A 40 -13.70 3.52 -11.84
N LYS A 41 -13.88 2.41 -12.57
CA LYS A 41 -14.40 1.15 -12.00
C LYS A 41 -13.43 0.56 -10.98
N ARG A 42 -12.13 0.55 -11.30
CA ARG A 42 -11.09 0.07 -10.38
C ARG A 42 -11.07 0.88 -9.08
N ARG A 43 -11.17 2.21 -9.18
CA ARG A 43 -11.22 3.09 -8.02
C ARG A 43 -12.45 2.82 -7.16
N ALA A 44 -13.63 2.62 -7.76
CA ALA A 44 -14.84 2.30 -7.02
C ALA A 44 -14.70 0.98 -6.25
N MET A 45 -14.11 -0.05 -6.86
CA MET A 45 -13.80 -1.32 -6.18
C MET A 45 -12.85 -1.12 -5.00
N TYR A 46 -11.76 -0.39 -5.19
CA TYR A 46 -10.84 -0.08 -4.08
C TYR A 46 -11.51 0.70 -2.94
N THR A 47 -12.42 1.63 -3.26
CA THR A 47 -13.20 2.33 -2.24
C THR A 47 -14.08 1.38 -1.45
N ARG A 48 -14.80 0.46 -2.11
CA ARG A 48 -15.62 -0.55 -1.42
C ARG A 48 -14.77 -1.47 -0.53
N MET A 49 -13.60 -1.88 -1.01
CA MET A 49 -12.66 -2.67 -0.21
C MET A 49 -12.20 -1.93 1.04
N GLN A 50 -11.93 -0.62 0.97
CA GLN A 50 -11.61 0.18 2.16
C GLN A 50 -12.77 0.28 3.15
N GLN A 51 -14.02 0.35 2.65
CA GLN A 51 -15.22 0.37 3.51
C GLN A 51 -15.38 -0.95 4.27
N ILE A 52 -15.24 -2.09 3.59
CA ILE A 52 -15.28 -3.41 4.24
C ILE A 52 -14.23 -3.49 5.36
N LEU A 53 -13.00 -3.05 5.09
CA LEU A 53 -11.93 -3.06 6.09
C LEU A 53 -12.24 -2.13 7.27
N GLN A 54 -12.86 -0.98 7.03
CA GLN A 54 -13.27 -0.07 8.09
C GLN A 54 -14.37 -0.67 8.99
N GLU A 55 -15.28 -1.44 8.41
CA GLU A 55 -16.40 -2.08 9.09
C GLU A 55 -15.94 -3.31 9.90
N GLU A 56 -15.12 -4.18 9.30
CA GLU A 56 -14.82 -5.51 9.83
C GLU A 56 -13.47 -5.61 10.55
N VAL A 57 -12.47 -4.85 10.09
CA VAL A 57 -11.09 -4.94 10.60
C VAL A 57 -10.52 -3.54 10.81
N PRO A 58 -11.13 -2.75 11.72
CA PRO A 58 -10.75 -1.36 11.90
C PRO A 58 -9.29 -1.28 12.36
N ALA A 59 -8.46 -0.66 11.53
CA ALA A 59 -7.05 -0.46 11.79
C ALA A 59 -6.75 1.03 12.02
N ILE A 60 -5.96 1.32 13.06
CA ILE A 60 -5.41 2.66 13.28
C ILE A 60 -4.17 2.78 12.40
N HIS A 61 -4.28 3.59 11.35
CA HIS A 61 -3.14 3.92 10.49
C HIS A 61 -2.55 5.26 10.91
N PRO A 62 -1.35 5.30 11.51
CA PRO A 62 -0.58 6.53 11.57
C PRO A 62 -0.16 6.89 10.13
N VAL A 63 -0.97 7.71 9.47
CA VAL A 63 -0.74 8.13 8.08
C VAL A 63 0.24 9.29 8.01
N GLY A 64 0.84 9.47 6.83
CA GLY A 64 1.69 10.63 6.52
C GLY A 64 3.13 10.44 6.99
N ARG A 65 3.92 9.69 6.21
CA ARG A 65 5.37 9.65 6.39
C ARG A 65 6.00 10.79 5.59
N ARG A 66 6.66 11.73 6.25
CA ARG A 66 7.64 12.60 5.59
C ARG A 66 8.97 11.85 5.57
N ASN A 67 9.55 11.66 4.40
CA ASN A 67 10.87 11.05 4.28
C ASN A 67 11.95 12.12 4.40
N LEU A 68 12.82 11.99 5.41
CA LEU A 68 13.99 12.82 5.56
C LEU A 68 15.19 12.11 4.92
N LEU A 69 15.82 12.78 3.97
CA LEU A 69 17.01 12.29 3.30
C LEU A 69 18.17 13.23 3.63
N ILE A 70 19.23 12.68 4.23
CA ILE A 70 20.42 13.43 4.62
C ILE A 70 21.60 12.82 3.86
N ALA A 71 22.38 13.67 3.21
CA ALA A 71 23.56 13.30 2.44
C ALA A 71 24.76 14.16 2.83
N LYS A 72 25.97 13.64 2.63
CA LYS A 72 27.20 14.46 2.71
C LYS A 72 27.25 15.44 1.53
N THR A 73 27.91 16.58 1.71
CA THR A 73 27.99 17.65 0.69
C THR A 73 28.64 17.22 -0.64
N HIS A 74 29.52 16.21 -0.62
CA HIS A 74 30.16 15.66 -1.81
C HIS A 74 29.41 14.47 -2.42
N VAL A 75 28.25 14.08 -1.89
CA VAL A 75 27.41 13.02 -2.45
C VAL A 75 26.38 13.66 -3.37
N GLN A 76 26.36 13.21 -4.62
CA GLN A 76 25.49 13.70 -5.68
C GLN A 76 24.56 12.59 -6.18
N GLY A 77 23.43 12.98 -6.76
CA GLY A 77 22.47 12.04 -7.36
C GLY A 77 21.54 11.31 -6.36
N LEU A 78 21.79 11.40 -5.05
CA LEU A 78 20.92 10.80 -4.04
C LEU A 78 19.59 11.57 -3.95
N LYS A 79 18.49 10.91 -4.34
CA LYS A 79 17.14 11.48 -4.36
C LYS A 79 16.19 10.72 -3.45
N ASN A 80 15.15 11.43 -3.00
CA ASN A 80 14.04 10.81 -2.28
C ASN A 80 13.23 9.93 -3.24
N HIS A 81 12.68 8.82 -2.72
CA HIS A 81 11.81 7.91 -3.46
C HIS A 81 10.44 7.82 -2.79
N SER A 82 9.38 7.63 -3.58
CA SER A 82 7.99 7.54 -3.09
C SER A 82 7.79 6.36 -2.11
N GLN A 83 8.60 5.32 -2.26
CA GLN A 83 8.74 4.22 -1.31
C GLN A 83 10.10 4.30 -0.62
N ALA A 84 10.11 4.53 0.69
CA ALA A 84 11.35 4.75 1.46
C ALA A 84 12.34 3.57 1.38
N TRP A 85 11.85 2.34 1.19
CA TRP A 85 12.69 1.14 1.05
C TRP A 85 13.23 0.92 -0.37
N SER A 86 12.91 1.79 -1.33
CA SER A 86 13.33 1.66 -2.74
C SER A 86 14.18 2.85 -3.20
N VAL A 87 14.92 3.48 -2.30
CA VAL A 87 15.92 4.51 -2.66
C VAL A 87 16.93 3.91 -3.64
N ARG A 88 17.24 4.68 -4.69
CA ARG A 88 18.15 4.29 -5.77
C ARG A 88 19.56 4.76 -5.46
N PHE A 89 20.53 3.84 -5.51
CA PHE A 89 21.95 4.11 -5.29
C PHE A 89 22.79 4.01 -6.57
N ASP A 90 22.22 3.44 -7.62
CA ASP A 90 22.82 3.30 -8.95
C ASP A 90 23.07 4.64 -9.64
N GLU A 91 22.29 5.67 -9.29
CA GLU A 91 22.48 7.05 -9.75
C GLU A 91 23.32 7.90 -8.78
N VAL A 92 23.96 7.31 -7.76
CA VAL A 92 24.66 8.07 -6.71
C VAL A 92 26.16 8.04 -6.95
N TRP A 93 26.81 9.21 -6.88
CA TRP A 93 28.25 9.33 -7.03
C TRP A 93 28.86 10.33 -6.05
N LYS A 94 30.19 10.29 -5.94
CA LYS A 94 31.00 11.25 -5.19
C LYS A 94 31.62 12.24 -6.18
N ALA A 95 31.43 13.54 -5.92
CA ALA A 95 32.12 14.62 -6.62
C ALA A 95 33.55 14.81 -6.07
#